data_AF-A0AA47IMN5-F1
#
_entry.id   AF-A0AA47IMN5-F1
#
_cell.length_a   1.000
_cell.length_b   1.000
_cell.length_c   1.000
_cell.angle_alpha   90.00
_cell.angle_beta   90.00
_cell.angle_gamma   90.00
#
_symmetry.space_group_name_H-M   'P 1'
#
loop_
_entity.id
_entity.type
_entity.pdbx_description
1 polymer ?
#
loop_
_entity_poly.entity_id
_entity_poly.type
_entity_poly.pdbx_seq_one_letter_code
_entity_poly.pdbx_strand_id
1 'polypeptide(L)'
;MSTTPEPAKRHYGPAIPRWMLPTVHVRRQGDTVTVEQRVPARVESIHTSSRDDSSHTSHNEYHTPIYEAGLGSPTSLPLVKERLTVPASTVSEQQVRQAVDRAITAYSPGTAALSVQINRDALIRLLQTVAALGLAGFGLYFFLIPFHQSTSTTPPGGPFAGFQKIFIALPGIFVLVAIALAVVCARAAWILRTPKFVAEEQWGLLRQTLTQLTGQEPGSSRPLDIEAGLRRDLITHPNGASSTRGVTRDGRMGPPWPDAYDVAKRVRQGRRALAGMTVFASVFLLVGVLIFTLFLVSGQFTLTPLLFGVSIFGVLISLSSKRCDHLIISYPSTMPGEEEPREISWEDVDPPTLPAWCDARRRERYWNLAAIVFLVEILVAVLSVFSSIILSQTIFTTSVSSEEAQTHALILNSVFALAAIAAALATVMIGGRWIRQKDSELRHQAGLS
;
A
#
# COMPACT_ATOMS: atom_id res chain seq x y z
N MET A 1 19.66 53.44 -21.27
CA MET A 1 18.63 53.25 -20.24
C MET A 1 17.48 52.48 -20.86
N SER A 2 17.34 51.20 -20.53
CA SER A 2 16.23 50.35 -20.97
C SER A 2 15.70 49.63 -19.73
N THR A 3 14.54 50.06 -19.25
CA THR A 3 13.85 49.50 -18.09
C THR A 3 13.06 48.29 -18.54
N THR A 4 13.62 47.10 -18.34
CA THR A 4 12.86 45.84 -18.43
C THR A 4 11.86 45.82 -17.26
N PRO A 5 10.56 45.62 -17.49
CA PRO A 5 9.58 45.63 -16.41
C PRO A 5 9.78 44.39 -15.51
N GLU A 6 9.79 44.64 -14.20
CA GLU A 6 9.75 43.64 -13.14
C GLU A 6 8.59 42.66 -13.39
N PRO A 7 8.77 41.33 -13.25
CA PRO A 7 7.69 40.39 -13.52
C PRO A 7 6.50 40.71 -12.62
N ALA A 8 5.36 40.99 -13.26
CA ALA A 8 4.11 41.36 -12.62
C ALA A 8 3.77 40.38 -11.48
N LYS A 9 4.05 40.83 -10.28
CA LYS A 9 3.67 40.24 -8.99
C LYS A 9 2.15 40.03 -9.02
N ARG A 10 1.68 38.83 -9.37
CA ARG A 10 0.25 38.44 -9.41
C ARG A 10 -0.35 38.55 -8.01
N HIS A 11 -0.89 39.72 -7.65
CA HIS A 11 -1.55 39.96 -6.37
C HIS A 11 -3.07 39.93 -6.56
N TYR A 12 -3.72 38.80 -6.31
CA TYR A 12 -5.17 38.64 -6.48
C TYR A 12 -5.86 38.12 -5.21
N GLY A 13 -5.68 38.77 -4.04
CA GLY A 13 -6.48 38.42 -2.85
C GLY A 13 -5.90 38.88 -1.50
N PRO A 14 -6.39 38.33 -0.36
CA PRO A 14 -5.84 38.64 0.97
C PRO A 14 -4.46 38.01 1.18
N ALA A 15 -3.67 38.56 2.11
CA ALA A 15 -2.36 37.99 2.46
C ALA A 15 -2.53 36.66 3.21
N ILE A 16 -1.68 35.68 2.89
CA ILE A 16 -1.72 34.37 3.55
C ILE A 16 -1.05 34.48 4.92
N PRO A 17 -1.74 34.14 6.01
CA PRO A 17 -1.22 34.30 7.36
C PRO A 17 -0.21 33.20 7.71
N ARG A 18 0.75 33.53 8.58
CA ARG A 18 1.86 32.63 8.97
C ARG A 18 1.40 31.29 9.57
N TRP A 19 0.25 31.25 10.24
CA TRP A 19 -0.26 30.02 10.85
C TRP A 19 -0.71 28.97 9.81
N MET A 20 -0.96 29.38 8.56
CA MET A 20 -1.26 28.48 7.44
C MET A 20 0.00 27.88 6.78
N LEU A 21 1.20 28.39 7.11
CA LEU A 21 2.46 27.92 6.52
C LEU A 21 2.91 26.57 7.10
N PRO A 22 3.56 25.70 6.29
CA PRO A 22 4.21 24.49 6.79
C PRO A 22 5.30 24.81 7.81
N THR A 23 5.47 23.92 8.79
CA THR A 23 6.52 24.05 9.81
C THR A 23 7.75 23.26 9.39
N VAL A 24 8.93 23.88 9.48
CA VAL A 24 10.19 23.24 9.08
C VAL A 24 11.04 22.94 10.31
N HIS A 25 11.67 21.77 10.35
CA HIS A 25 12.58 21.37 11.41
C HIS A 25 13.91 20.94 10.81
N VAL A 26 15.01 21.47 11.34
CA VAL A 26 16.36 21.05 10.99
C VAL A 26 16.90 20.14 12.09
N ARG A 27 17.45 18.99 11.73
CA ARG A 27 18.06 18.05 12.66
C ARG A 27 19.28 17.38 12.03
N ARG A 28 20.31 17.12 12.82
CA ARG A 28 21.41 16.23 12.40
C ARG A 28 21.09 14.77 12.75
N GLN A 29 21.28 13.88 11.78
CA GLN A 29 21.20 12.44 11.94
C GLN A 29 22.49 11.81 11.41
N GLY A 30 23.42 11.52 12.33
CA GLY A 30 24.76 11.01 11.99
C GLY A 30 25.51 11.98 11.07
N ASP A 31 25.88 11.47 9.90
CA ASP A 31 26.63 12.19 8.86
C ASP A 31 25.74 12.95 7.86
N THR A 32 24.45 13.08 8.17
CA THR A 32 23.48 13.81 7.35
C THR A 32 22.77 14.88 8.16
N VAL A 33 22.57 16.05 7.56
CA VAL A 33 21.68 17.09 8.08
C VAL A 33 20.36 16.98 7.34
N THR A 34 19.26 16.93 8.10
CA THR A 34 17.91 16.75 7.59
C THR A 34 17.10 18.01 7.79
N VAL A 35 16.32 18.38 6.79
CA VAL A 35 15.36 19.48 6.82
C VAL A 35 13.98 18.88 6.57
N GLU A 36 13.23 18.63 7.64
CA GLU A 36 11.87 18.08 7.59
C GLU A 36 10.87 19.22 7.38
N GLN A 37 10.10 19.19 6.28
CA GLN A 37 8.94 20.05 6.10
C GLN A 37 7.70 19.28 6.58
N ARG A 38 7.03 19.79 7.62
CA ARG A 38 5.72 19.28 8.03
C ARG A 38 4.65 20.06 7.32
N VAL A 39 4.09 19.44 6.27
CA VAL A 39 2.89 19.93 5.57
C VAL A 39 1.67 19.25 6.19
N PRO A 40 0.83 20.00 6.93
CA PRO A 40 -0.36 19.43 7.53
C PRO A 40 -1.33 18.84 6.47
N ALA A 41 -1.49 19.51 5.32
CA ALA A 41 -2.60 19.24 4.39
C ALA A 41 -2.39 18.11 3.37
N ARG A 42 -1.18 17.53 3.25
CA ARG A 42 -0.93 16.34 2.41
C ARG A 42 -1.25 15.02 3.10
N VAL A 43 -1.86 15.10 4.29
CA VAL A 43 -2.54 13.99 4.95
C VAL A 43 -3.88 13.78 4.26
N GLU A 44 -3.87 13.30 3.01
CA GLU A 44 -5.09 12.94 2.30
C GLU A 44 -5.33 11.43 2.27
N SER A 45 -4.91 10.71 3.32
CA SER A 45 -5.78 9.71 3.94
C SER A 45 -5.22 9.16 5.25
N ILE A 46 -5.88 9.43 6.38
CA ILE A 46 -5.78 8.53 7.54
C ILE A 46 -6.69 7.34 7.20
N HIS A 47 -6.20 6.43 6.36
CA HIS A 47 -6.81 5.10 6.29
C HIS A 47 -6.37 4.34 7.53
N THR A 48 -7.26 4.22 8.52
CA THR A 48 -7.21 3.10 9.46
C THR A 48 -7.53 1.83 8.68
N SER A 49 -6.54 1.25 8.02
CA SER A 49 -6.66 -0.12 7.57
C SER A 49 -6.48 -1.02 8.79
N SER A 50 -7.60 -1.54 9.30
CA SER A 50 -7.57 -2.78 10.06
C SER A 50 -7.11 -3.85 9.09
N ARG A 51 -5.84 -4.24 9.19
CA ARG A 51 -5.37 -5.45 8.55
C ARG A 51 -5.88 -6.61 9.41
N ASP A 52 -6.88 -7.33 8.91
CA ASP A 52 -7.09 -8.71 9.31
C ASP A 52 -5.88 -9.52 8.82
N ASP A 53 -4.78 -9.45 9.56
CA ASP A 53 -3.81 -10.54 9.54
C ASP A 53 -4.46 -11.67 10.32
N SER A 54 -4.96 -12.66 9.57
CA SER A 54 -5.43 -13.93 10.08
C SER A 54 -4.26 -14.72 10.68
N SER A 55 -3.79 -14.29 11.86
CA SER A 55 -3.10 -15.12 12.85
C SER A 55 -3.04 -14.39 14.20
N HIS A 56 -4.09 -14.60 14.99
CA HIS A 56 -4.23 -14.46 16.45
C HIS A 56 -3.29 -13.54 17.28
N THR A 57 -3.98 -12.69 18.06
CA THR A 57 -3.63 -12.20 19.42
C THR A 57 -2.43 -11.26 19.60
N SER A 58 -2.59 -10.03 19.13
CA SER A 58 -2.33 -8.84 19.97
C SER A 58 -2.93 -7.61 19.28
N HIS A 59 -3.99 -7.04 19.87
CA HIS A 59 -4.59 -5.80 19.41
C HIS A 59 -3.67 -4.63 19.80
N ASN A 60 -2.56 -4.45 19.08
CA ASN A 60 -1.75 -3.25 19.17
C ASN A 60 -2.15 -2.31 18.04
N GLU A 61 -3.05 -1.38 18.38
CA GLU A 61 -3.46 -0.27 17.53
C GLU A 61 -2.27 0.71 17.38
N TYR A 62 -1.39 0.45 16.40
CA TYR A 62 -0.33 1.39 16.05
C TYR A 62 -0.88 2.48 15.14
N HIS A 63 -1.19 3.65 15.70
CA HIS A 63 -1.42 4.86 14.91
C HIS A 63 -0.13 5.32 14.24
N THR A 64 0.12 4.85 13.02
CA THR A 64 1.19 5.37 12.18
C THR A 64 0.59 6.41 11.23
N PRO A 65 0.96 7.71 11.34
CA PRO A 65 0.38 8.73 10.46
C PRO A 65 0.81 8.51 9.00
N ILE A 66 -0.19 8.41 8.11
CA ILE A 66 -0.06 8.18 6.67
C ILE A 66 -0.11 9.56 5.92
N TYR A 67 1.03 10.08 5.47
CA TYR A 67 1.30 11.19 4.52
C TYR A 67 1.48 10.78 3.04
N GLU A 68 0.41 10.67 2.27
CA GLU A 68 0.51 10.43 0.82
C GLU A 68 1.35 11.49 0.08
N ALA A 69 2.22 11.00 -0.81
CA ALA A 69 2.51 11.67 -2.06
C ALA A 69 2.25 10.63 -3.16
N GLY A 70 1.10 10.78 -3.82
CA GLY A 70 0.66 9.99 -4.97
C GLY A 70 0.00 8.65 -4.62
N LEU A 71 -1.29 8.57 -4.91
CA LEU A 71 -2.08 7.35 -5.16
C LEU A 71 -2.34 6.34 -4.06
N GLY A 72 -3.62 6.17 -3.71
CA GLY A 72 -4.55 5.36 -4.50
C GLY A 72 -4.27 3.85 -4.63
N SER A 73 -3.18 3.31 -4.06
CA SER A 73 -2.86 1.88 -4.10
C SER A 73 -2.96 1.24 -2.70
N PRO A 74 -3.67 0.10 -2.56
CA PRO A 74 -3.87 -0.61 -1.28
C PRO A 74 -2.59 -1.28 -0.72
N THR A 75 -1.45 -1.09 -1.37
CA THR A 75 -0.12 -1.54 -0.89
C THR A 75 0.67 -0.36 -0.34
N SER A 76 0.27 0.08 0.85
CA SER A 76 0.89 1.15 1.63
C SER A 76 2.42 0.95 1.78
N LEU A 77 3.22 1.75 1.07
CA LEU A 77 4.64 1.91 1.36
C LEU A 77 4.79 2.64 2.71
N PRO A 78 5.73 2.24 3.60
CA PRO A 78 5.95 2.94 4.85
C PRO A 78 6.44 4.35 4.54
N LEU A 79 5.71 5.31 5.06
CA LEU A 79 5.82 6.69 4.68
C LEU A 79 7.04 7.36 5.26
N VAL A 80 7.87 7.90 4.38
CA VAL A 80 9.00 8.73 4.75
C VAL A 80 8.52 10.16 4.85
N LYS A 81 8.74 10.81 6.00
CA LYS A 81 8.46 12.25 6.16
C LYS A 81 9.13 13.03 5.03
N GLU A 82 8.46 14.06 4.52
CA GLU A 82 9.04 14.97 3.54
C GLU A 82 10.27 15.64 4.16
N ARG A 83 11.44 15.26 3.65
CA ARG A 83 12.74 15.77 4.11
C ARG A 83 13.68 15.99 2.95
N LEU A 84 14.44 17.08 3.06
CA LEU A 84 15.62 17.31 2.26
C LEU A 84 16.85 16.93 3.10
N THR A 85 17.84 16.32 2.46
CA THR A 85 19.05 15.84 3.14
C THR A 85 20.31 16.32 2.47
N VAL A 86 21.28 16.64 3.31
CA VAL A 86 22.56 17.20 2.92
C VAL A 86 23.67 16.48 3.69
N PRO A 87 24.83 16.19 3.08
CA PRO A 87 25.98 15.64 3.81
C PRO A 87 26.47 16.61 4.89
N ALA A 88 26.60 16.13 6.13
CA ALA A 88 27.15 16.92 7.23
C ALA A 88 28.66 17.24 7.04
N SER A 89 29.32 16.55 6.11
CA SER A 89 30.70 16.84 5.68
C SER A 89 30.82 18.15 4.90
N THR A 90 29.76 18.56 4.20
CA THR A 90 29.76 19.77 3.36
C THR A 90 29.31 21.00 4.13
N VAL A 91 28.28 20.88 4.97
CA VAL A 91 27.69 22.00 5.70
C VAL A 91 27.28 21.58 7.11
N SER A 92 27.55 22.44 8.10
CA SER A 92 27.16 22.20 9.50
C SER A 92 25.66 22.40 9.75
N GLU A 93 25.11 21.73 10.75
CA GLU A 93 23.69 21.89 11.15
C GLU A 93 23.34 23.36 11.45
N GLN A 94 24.24 24.11 12.10
CA GLN A 94 24.01 25.51 12.46
C GLN A 94 23.90 26.41 11.23
N GLN A 95 24.75 26.20 10.22
CA GLN A 95 24.68 26.94 8.95
C GLN A 95 23.39 26.64 8.20
N VAL A 96 22.99 25.36 8.14
CA VAL A 96 21.72 24.96 7.53
C VAL A 96 20.55 25.59 8.28
N ARG A 97 20.54 25.54 9.61
CA ARG A 97 19.48 26.13 10.43
C ARG A 97 19.35 27.63 10.23
N GLN A 98 20.47 28.36 10.26
CA GLN A 98 20.47 29.82 10.05
C GLN A 98 19.97 30.20 8.64
N ALA A 99 20.39 29.48 7.61
CA ALA A 99 19.99 29.76 6.25
C ALA A 99 18.51 29.41 6.00
N VAL A 100 18.04 28.27 6.53
CA VAL A 100 16.63 27.87 6.49
C VAL A 100 15.77 28.87 7.26
N ASP A 101 16.16 29.27 8.47
CA ASP A 101 15.42 30.26 9.25
C ASP A 101 15.37 31.62 8.52
N ARG A 102 16.48 32.05 7.91
CA ARG A 102 16.52 33.26 7.09
C ARG A 102 15.62 33.16 5.87
N ALA A 103 15.61 32.01 5.18
CA ALA A 103 14.79 31.80 4.00
C ALA A 103 13.29 31.76 4.35
N ILE A 104 12.91 31.10 5.45
CA ILE A 104 11.52 31.04 5.93
C ILE A 104 11.05 32.41 6.44
N THR A 105 11.90 33.14 7.15
CA THR A 105 11.54 34.48 7.65
C THR A 105 11.40 35.51 6.52
N ALA A 106 12.18 35.37 5.45
CA ALA A 106 12.07 36.19 4.24
C ALA A 106 10.96 35.72 3.28
N TYR A 107 10.50 34.47 3.39
CA TYR A 107 9.44 33.94 2.54
C TYR A 107 8.13 34.67 2.79
N SER A 108 7.64 35.32 1.74
CA SER A 108 6.32 35.92 1.69
C SER A 108 5.53 35.23 0.57
N PRO A 109 4.50 34.43 0.90
CA PRO A 109 3.68 33.73 -0.10
C PRO A 109 2.78 34.68 -0.92
N GLY A 110 2.88 36.00 -0.69
CA GLY A 110 2.10 37.01 -1.38
C GLY A 110 0.61 36.94 -1.05
N THR A 111 -0.21 37.23 -2.07
CA THR A 111 -1.67 37.25 -1.99
C THR A 111 -2.29 36.34 -3.04
N ALA A 112 -3.17 35.44 -2.65
CA ALA A 112 -3.90 34.54 -3.55
C ALA A 112 -5.41 34.68 -3.39
N ALA A 113 -6.20 34.30 -4.40
CA ALA A 113 -7.66 34.31 -4.28
C ALA A 113 -8.11 33.36 -3.18
N LEU A 114 -9.18 33.71 -2.45
CA LEU A 114 -9.72 32.93 -1.34
C LEU A 114 -10.07 31.48 -1.73
N SER A 115 -10.51 31.26 -2.98
CA SER A 115 -10.78 29.94 -3.56
C SER A 115 -9.54 29.05 -3.72
N VAL A 116 -8.35 29.65 -3.81
CA VAL A 116 -7.06 28.94 -3.92
C VAL A 116 -6.40 28.80 -2.55
N GLN A 117 -6.64 29.75 -1.64
CA GLN A 117 -6.15 29.68 -0.25
C GLN A 117 -6.90 28.65 0.59
N ILE A 118 -8.22 28.50 0.38
CA ILE A 118 -9.04 27.59 1.17
C ILE A 118 -9.13 26.25 0.45
N ASN A 119 -8.53 25.22 1.05
CA ASN A 119 -8.74 23.84 0.61
C ASN A 119 -10.24 23.49 0.75
N ARG A 120 -10.87 23.02 -0.33
CA ARG A 120 -12.29 22.61 -0.36
C ARG A 120 -12.60 21.60 0.73
N ASP A 121 -11.70 20.65 0.98
CA ASP A 121 -11.91 19.62 1.99
C ASP A 121 -11.75 20.16 3.41
N ALA A 122 -10.82 21.10 3.62
CA ALA A 122 -10.74 21.83 4.89
C ALA A 122 -12.03 22.61 5.16
N LEU A 123 -12.58 23.25 4.13
CA LEU A 123 -13.85 23.99 4.23
C LEU A 123 -15.02 23.07 4.56
N ILE A 124 -15.13 21.91 3.89
CA ILE A 124 -16.15 20.91 4.18
C ILE A 124 -16.02 20.40 5.62
N ARG A 125 -14.81 20.07 6.08
CA ARG A 125 -14.57 19.64 7.47
C ARG A 125 -14.88 20.73 8.48
N LEU A 126 -14.60 22.00 8.15
CA LEU A 126 -14.95 23.13 9.01
C LEU A 126 -16.47 23.34 9.07
N LEU A 127 -17.17 23.25 7.94
CA LEU A 127 -18.63 23.28 7.90
C LEU A 127 -19.25 22.13 8.70
N GLN A 128 -18.71 20.91 8.58
CA GLN A 128 -19.11 19.77 9.40
C GLN A 128 -18.88 20.01 10.90
N THR A 129 -17.79 20.67 11.27
CA THR A 129 -17.51 21.05 12.65
C THR A 129 -18.58 22.00 13.18
N VAL A 130 -18.91 23.05 12.40
CA VAL A 130 -19.94 24.03 12.76
C VAL A 130 -21.31 23.37 12.86
N ALA A 131 -21.66 22.48 11.92
CA ALA A 131 -22.90 21.72 11.96
C ALA A 131 -22.98 20.80 13.19
N ALA A 132 -21.91 20.07 13.50
CA ALA A 132 -21.84 19.18 14.65
C ALA A 132 -21.91 19.95 15.99
N LEU A 133 -21.26 21.11 16.09
CA LEU A 133 -21.40 22.03 17.24
C LEU A 133 -22.82 22.56 17.36
N GLY A 134 -23.46 22.94 16.24
CA GLY A 134 -24.85 23.37 16.22
C GLY A 134 -25.80 22.27 16.70
N LEU A 135 -25.59 21.02 16.26
CA LEU A 135 -26.34 19.84 16.68
C LEU A 135 -26.15 19.54 18.17
N ALA A 136 -24.93 19.65 18.68
CA ALA A 136 -24.60 19.50 20.10
C ALA A 136 -25.28 20.59 20.94
N GLY A 137 -25.22 21.85 20.49
CA GLY A 137 -25.89 22.97 21.14
C GLY A 137 -27.42 22.83 21.14
N PHE A 138 -28.00 22.37 20.04
CA PHE A 138 -29.43 22.05 19.94
C PHE A 138 -29.83 20.92 20.90
N GLY A 139 -29.04 19.83 20.93
CA GLY A 139 -29.21 18.72 21.88
C GLY A 139 -29.15 19.18 23.34
N LEU A 140 -28.21 20.06 23.66
CA LEU A 140 -28.04 20.60 25.00
C LEU A 140 -29.21 21.50 25.41
N TYR A 141 -29.61 22.44 24.54
CA TYR A 141 -30.63 23.45 24.85
C TYR A 141 -32.06 22.90 24.85
N PHE A 142 -32.42 22.03 23.90
CA PHE A 142 -33.79 21.55 23.75
C PHE A 142 -34.07 20.25 24.51
N PHE A 143 -33.07 19.41 24.73
CA PHE A 143 -33.27 18.11 25.39
C PHE A 143 -32.62 18.07 26.77
N LEU A 144 -31.32 18.32 26.88
CA LEU A 144 -30.60 18.10 28.14
C LEU A 144 -30.99 19.09 29.24
N ILE A 145 -31.00 20.40 28.96
CA ILE A 145 -31.33 21.44 29.95
C ILE A 145 -32.78 21.32 30.44
N PRO A 146 -33.81 21.22 29.57
CA PRO A 146 -35.21 21.15 30.00
C PRO A 146 -35.55 19.85 30.73
N PHE A 147 -34.99 18.70 30.28
CA PHE A 147 -35.19 17.44 31.00
C PHE A 147 -34.51 17.47 32.38
N HIS A 148 -33.29 17.99 32.49
CA HIS A 148 -32.60 18.11 33.78
C HIS A 148 -33.38 19.03 34.75
N GLN A 149 -33.87 20.17 34.28
CA GLN A 149 -34.71 21.07 35.08
C GLN A 149 -36.01 20.38 35.51
N SER A 150 -36.66 19.64 34.62
CA SER A 150 -37.89 18.88 34.92
C SER A 150 -37.65 17.72 35.90
N THR A 151 -36.45 17.11 35.90
CA THR A 151 -36.08 16.04 36.86
C THR A 151 -35.83 16.57 38.26
N SER A 152 -35.46 17.84 38.39
CA SER A 152 -35.18 18.48 39.67
C SER A 152 -36.46 18.79 40.46
N THR A 153 -37.63 18.70 39.82
CA THR A 153 -38.95 19.05 40.39
C THR A 153 -39.88 17.85 40.61
N THR A 154 -39.48 16.62 40.24
CA THR A 154 -40.33 15.42 40.36
C THR A 154 -40.01 14.61 41.64
N PRO A 155 -41.00 14.23 42.48
CA PRO A 155 -40.77 13.48 43.72
C PRO A 155 -40.26 12.03 43.46
N PRO A 156 -39.37 11.50 44.32
CA PRO A 156 -38.75 10.20 44.10
C PRO A 156 -39.76 9.06 44.28
N GLY A 157 -39.92 8.20 43.25
CA GLY A 157 -40.68 6.95 43.36
C GLY A 157 -41.74 6.69 42.27
N GLY A 158 -41.90 7.57 41.28
CA GLY A 158 -42.86 7.36 40.19
C GLY A 158 -42.49 6.17 39.27
N PRO A 159 -43.48 5.48 38.66
CA PRO A 159 -43.27 4.29 37.83
C PRO A 159 -42.41 4.50 36.58
N PHE A 160 -42.08 5.75 36.24
CA PHE A 160 -41.21 6.13 35.11
C PHE A 160 -39.77 6.54 35.51
N ALA A 161 -39.42 6.51 36.81
CA ALA A 161 -38.11 6.95 37.30
C ALA A 161 -36.91 6.18 36.69
N GLY A 162 -37.11 4.90 36.35
CA GLY A 162 -36.12 4.07 35.66
C GLY A 162 -35.94 4.43 34.18
N PHE A 163 -37.03 4.78 33.48
CA PHE A 163 -37.00 5.20 32.08
C PHE A 163 -36.44 6.62 31.92
N GLN A 164 -36.67 7.50 32.90
CA GLN A 164 -36.20 8.90 32.90
C GLN A 164 -34.67 9.02 32.80
N LYS A 165 -33.91 8.10 33.39
CA LYS A 165 -32.44 8.05 33.24
C LYS A 165 -32.01 7.70 31.80
N ILE A 166 -32.74 6.83 31.12
CA ILE A 166 -32.47 6.42 29.73
C ILE A 166 -32.79 7.60 28.78
N PHE A 167 -33.87 8.33 29.03
CA PHE A 167 -34.27 9.50 28.24
C PHE A 167 -33.33 10.70 28.37
N ILE A 168 -32.51 10.80 29.42
CA ILE A 168 -31.42 11.79 29.53
C ILE A 168 -30.11 11.24 28.97
N ALA A 169 -29.83 9.95 29.21
CA ALA A 169 -28.61 9.32 28.75
C ALA A 169 -28.49 9.31 27.22
N LEU A 170 -29.57 9.02 26.49
CA LEU A 170 -29.57 8.94 25.03
C LEU A 170 -29.24 10.30 24.35
N PRO A 171 -29.91 11.42 24.69
CA PRO A 171 -29.51 12.74 24.18
C PRO A 171 -28.15 13.19 24.72
N GLY A 172 -27.74 12.76 25.92
CA GLY A 172 -26.39 13.02 26.45
C GLY A 172 -25.31 12.34 25.61
N ILE A 173 -25.51 11.08 25.25
CA ILE A 173 -24.62 10.32 24.34
C ILE A 173 -24.60 10.99 22.97
N PHE A 174 -25.75 11.42 22.45
CA PHE A 174 -25.81 12.13 21.17
C PHE A 174 -25.02 13.44 21.17
N VAL A 175 -25.13 14.26 22.23
CA VAL A 175 -24.34 15.48 22.39
C VAL A 175 -22.85 15.16 22.48
N LEU A 176 -22.45 14.13 23.23
CA LEU A 176 -21.06 13.70 23.31
C LEU A 176 -20.51 13.24 21.96
N VAL A 177 -21.27 12.45 21.21
CA VAL A 177 -20.91 12.01 19.84
C VAL A 177 -20.78 13.22 18.92
N ALA A 178 -21.70 14.18 18.98
CA ALA A 178 -21.64 15.39 18.17
C ALA A 178 -20.40 16.24 18.50
N ILE A 179 -20.05 16.38 19.78
CA ILE A 179 -18.82 17.07 20.21
C ILE A 179 -17.58 16.31 19.73
N ALA A 180 -17.54 14.99 19.86
CA ALA A 180 -16.42 14.17 19.40
C ALA A 180 -16.23 14.31 17.87
N LEU A 181 -17.31 14.26 17.10
CA LEU A 181 -17.29 14.49 15.66
C LEU A 181 -16.81 15.91 15.34
N ALA A 182 -17.25 16.93 16.08
CA ALA A 182 -16.76 18.30 15.90
C ALA A 182 -15.25 18.39 16.15
N VAL A 183 -14.73 17.78 17.22
CA VAL A 183 -13.29 17.77 17.51
C VAL A 183 -12.50 17.07 16.39
N VAL A 184 -12.98 15.93 15.91
CA VAL A 184 -12.35 15.18 14.80
C VAL A 184 -12.35 16.02 13.52
N CYS A 185 -13.48 16.62 13.16
CA CYS A 185 -13.61 17.48 11.98
C CYS A 185 -12.77 18.76 12.09
N ALA A 186 -12.71 19.40 13.26
CA ALA A 186 -11.89 20.58 13.51
C ALA A 186 -10.40 20.24 13.38
N ARG A 187 -9.99 19.11 13.95
CA ARG A 187 -8.62 18.60 13.82
C ARG A 187 -8.30 18.30 12.35
N ALA A 188 -9.22 17.67 11.61
CA ALA A 188 -9.06 17.41 10.19
C ALA A 188 -8.95 18.72 9.38
N ALA A 189 -9.80 19.71 9.65
CA ALA A 189 -9.74 21.03 9.00
C ALA A 189 -8.41 21.76 9.32
N TRP A 190 -7.93 21.68 10.56
CA TRP A 190 -6.65 22.25 10.98
C TRP A 190 -5.45 21.59 10.31
N ILE A 191 -5.55 20.28 10.07
CA ILE A 191 -4.57 19.52 9.29
C ILE A 191 -4.64 19.98 7.83
N LEU A 192 -5.81 20.22 7.25
CA LEU A 192 -5.95 20.63 5.85
C LEU A 192 -5.75 22.15 5.60
N ARG A 193 -5.31 22.91 6.61
CA ARG A 193 -5.25 24.38 6.58
C ARG A 193 -4.23 24.97 5.59
N THR A 194 -3.23 24.20 5.21
CA THR A 194 -2.14 24.68 4.37
C THR A 194 -2.48 24.51 2.89
N PRO A 195 -2.47 25.58 2.07
CA PRO A 195 -2.70 25.45 0.63
C PRO A 195 -1.62 24.60 -0.04
N LYS A 196 -2.01 23.74 -1.00
CA LYS A 196 -1.08 22.82 -1.69
C LYS A 196 0.08 23.57 -2.39
N PHE A 197 -0.19 24.74 -2.99
CA PHE A 197 0.84 25.54 -3.67
C PHE A 197 1.86 26.18 -2.72
N VAL A 198 1.44 26.65 -1.54
CA VAL A 198 2.34 27.24 -0.52
C VAL A 198 3.34 26.19 -0.04
N ALA A 199 2.87 24.96 0.16
CA ALA A 199 3.74 23.85 0.52
C ALA A 199 4.81 23.57 -0.55
N GLU A 200 4.44 23.64 -1.83
CA GLU A 200 5.35 23.42 -2.94
C GLU A 200 6.34 24.57 -3.16
N GLU A 201 5.89 25.82 -3.06
CA GLU A 201 6.78 26.98 -3.15
C GLU A 201 7.82 26.99 -2.02
N GLN A 202 7.38 26.75 -0.78
CA GLN A 202 8.30 26.67 0.35
C GLN A 202 9.26 25.49 0.18
N TRP A 203 8.82 24.35 -0.37
CA TRP A 203 9.70 23.22 -0.66
C TRP A 203 10.76 23.57 -1.71
N GLY A 204 10.37 24.22 -2.80
CA GLY A 204 11.29 24.72 -3.83
C GLY A 204 12.29 25.74 -3.27
N LEU A 205 11.84 26.64 -2.40
CA LEU A 205 12.68 27.63 -1.72
C LEU A 205 13.70 26.97 -0.77
N LEU A 206 13.27 25.97 0.01
CA LEU A 206 14.18 25.19 0.87
C LEU A 206 15.23 24.48 0.03
N ARG A 207 14.82 23.84 -1.07
CA ARG A 207 15.75 23.19 -2.01
C ARG A 207 16.76 24.19 -2.56
N GLN A 208 16.31 25.32 -3.09
CA GLN A 208 17.20 26.33 -3.65
C GLN A 208 18.19 26.85 -2.61
N THR A 209 17.71 27.11 -1.39
CA THR A 209 18.54 27.56 -0.27
C THR A 209 19.62 26.53 0.05
N LEU A 210 19.25 25.25 0.15
CA LEU A 210 20.21 24.17 0.41
C LEU A 210 21.20 24.01 -0.75
N THR A 211 20.75 24.03 -2.00
CA THR A 211 21.65 23.96 -3.17
C THR A 211 22.66 25.11 -3.19
N GLN A 212 22.23 26.33 -2.85
CA GLN A 212 23.12 27.48 -2.76
C GLN A 212 24.16 27.35 -1.64
N LEU A 213 23.78 26.77 -0.50
CA LEU A 213 24.71 26.57 0.62
C LEU A 213 25.73 25.47 0.38
N THR A 214 25.31 24.38 -0.26
CA THR A 214 26.12 23.15 -0.39
C THR A 214 26.86 23.08 -1.72
N GLY A 215 26.46 23.89 -2.71
CA GLY A 215 26.90 23.76 -4.10
C GLY A 215 26.44 22.46 -4.77
N GLN A 216 25.56 21.69 -4.14
CA GLN A 216 25.07 20.39 -4.62
C GLN A 216 23.56 20.27 -4.42
N GLU A 217 22.91 19.50 -5.29
CA GLU A 217 21.49 19.22 -5.14
C GLU A 217 21.21 18.40 -3.85
N PRO A 218 20.29 18.85 -2.96
CA PRO A 218 19.95 18.12 -1.75
C PRO A 218 19.13 16.86 -2.07
N GLY A 219 19.32 15.79 -1.30
CA GLY A 219 18.56 14.56 -1.44
C GLY A 219 17.12 14.73 -0.98
N SER A 220 16.13 14.34 -1.79
CA SER A 220 14.70 14.42 -1.47
C SER A 220 14.11 13.05 -1.13
N SER A 221 13.24 13.02 -0.11
CA SER A 221 12.44 11.84 0.21
C SER A 221 11.09 11.78 -0.53
N ARG A 222 10.73 12.82 -1.31
CA ARG A 222 9.43 12.86 -1.99
C ARG A 222 9.42 12.01 -3.26
N PRO A 223 8.42 11.14 -3.45
CA PRO A 223 8.24 10.34 -4.66
C PRO A 223 8.25 11.18 -5.95
N LEU A 224 7.52 12.32 -5.98
CA LEU A 224 7.46 13.20 -7.15
C LEU A 224 8.84 13.78 -7.54
N ASP A 225 9.69 14.06 -6.56
CA ASP A 225 11.05 14.56 -6.82
C ASP A 225 11.95 13.43 -7.35
N ILE A 226 11.80 12.23 -6.81
CA ILE A 226 12.52 11.03 -7.28
C ILE A 226 12.08 10.69 -8.70
N GLU A 227 10.78 10.76 -8.98
CA GLU A 227 10.21 10.64 -10.31
C GLU A 227 10.75 11.72 -11.23
N ALA A 228 10.87 12.97 -10.78
CA ALA A 228 11.49 14.04 -11.57
C ALA A 228 12.97 13.80 -11.89
N GLY A 229 13.62 12.79 -11.28
CA GLY A 229 15.03 12.44 -11.47
C GLY A 229 15.97 13.16 -10.50
N LEU A 230 15.42 13.83 -9.48
CA LEU A 230 16.17 14.56 -8.48
C LEU A 230 16.91 13.60 -7.55
N ARG A 231 17.90 14.13 -6.83
CA ARG A 231 18.73 13.34 -5.92
C ARG A 231 17.86 12.68 -4.84
N ARG A 232 18.06 11.38 -4.59
CA ARG A 232 17.34 10.66 -3.52
C ARG A 232 17.87 11.03 -2.13
N ASP A 233 17.00 10.90 -1.14
CA ASP A 233 17.31 11.09 0.27
C ASP A 233 18.49 10.24 0.75
N LEU A 234 19.45 10.89 1.41
CA LEU A 234 20.69 10.30 1.89
C LEU A 234 20.50 9.40 3.13
N ILE A 235 19.38 9.51 3.85
CA ILE A 235 19.12 8.63 5.00
C ILE A 235 18.70 7.24 4.53
N THR A 236 17.80 7.18 3.54
CA THR A 236 17.34 5.90 2.98
C THR A 236 18.29 5.38 1.92
N HIS A 237 18.92 6.27 1.16
CA HIS A 237 19.87 5.94 0.10
C HIS A 237 21.20 6.65 0.39
N PRO A 238 22.11 6.06 1.18
CA PRO A 238 23.36 6.73 1.59
C PRO A 238 24.26 7.14 0.42
N ASN A 239 24.14 6.44 -0.73
CA ASN A 239 24.85 6.79 -1.96
C ASN A 239 24.05 7.75 -2.87
N GLY A 240 22.92 8.27 -2.38
CA GLY A 240 21.82 8.98 -3.06
C GLY A 240 22.18 9.54 -4.42
N ALA A 241 22.22 8.67 -5.43
CA ALA A 241 22.41 9.06 -6.81
C ALA A 241 21.10 9.67 -7.32
N SER A 242 21.19 10.61 -8.26
CA SER A 242 20.02 11.01 -9.02
C SER A 242 19.48 9.79 -9.76
N SER A 243 18.16 9.63 -9.75
CA SER A 243 17.50 8.57 -10.51
C SER A 243 17.55 8.96 -11.98
N THR A 244 18.60 8.60 -12.70
CA THR A 244 18.71 8.85 -14.14
C THR A 244 17.67 8.02 -14.87
N ARG A 245 16.60 8.67 -15.34
CA ARG A 245 15.61 8.04 -16.21
C ARG A 245 16.18 7.95 -17.62
N GLY A 246 16.09 6.77 -18.22
CA GLY A 246 16.39 6.59 -19.64
C GLY A 246 15.37 7.31 -20.51
N VAL A 247 15.70 7.51 -21.78
CA VAL A 247 14.80 8.09 -22.77
C VAL A 247 14.16 6.95 -23.55
N THR A 248 12.83 6.94 -23.66
CA THR A 248 12.10 5.95 -24.45
C THR A 248 12.32 6.17 -25.94
N ARG A 249 11.92 5.20 -26.77
CA ARG A 249 12.05 5.30 -28.23
C ARG A 249 11.36 6.54 -28.82
N ASP A 250 10.28 7.00 -28.17
CA ASP A 250 9.50 8.16 -28.58
C ASP A 250 10.00 9.48 -27.98
N GLY A 251 11.17 9.47 -27.33
CA GLY A 251 11.77 10.65 -26.71
C GLY A 251 11.13 11.04 -25.37
N ARG A 252 10.23 10.22 -24.81
CA ARG A 252 9.65 10.45 -23.49
C ARG A 252 10.61 9.99 -22.40
N MET A 253 10.43 10.51 -21.19
CA MET A 253 11.18 10.02 -20.03
C MET A 253 10.65 8.65 -19.62
N GLY A 254 11.54 7.66 -19.54
CA GLY A 254 11.22 6.30 -19.13
C GLY A 254 10.91 6.18 -17.63
N PRO A 255 10.50 4.98 -17.19
CA PRO A 255 10.19 4.65 -15.81
C PRO A 255 11.37 4.92 -14.85
N PRO A 256 11.11 5.44 -13.63
CA PRO A 256 12.11 5.46 -12.56
C PRO A 256 12.32 4.05 -12.01
N TRP A 257 13.39 3.38 -12.43
CA TRP A 257 13.71 2.05 -11.93
C TRP A 257 14.09 2.05 -10.43
N PRO A 258 13.68 1.04 -9.66
CA PRO A 258 14.17 0.82 -8.29
C PRO A 258 15.69 0.68 -8.27
N ASP A 259 16.35 1.26 -7.27
CA ASP A 259 17.79 1.12 -7.12
C ASP A 259 18.19 -0.20 -6.43
N ALA A 260 19.49 -0.49 -6.39
CA ALA A 260 20.00 -1.70 -5.77
C ALA A 260 19.63 -1.82 -4.27
N TYR A 261 19.46 -0.69 -3.58
CA TYR A 261 19.07 -0.68 -2.17
C TYR A 261 17.59 -1.03 -2.00
N ASP A 262 16.71 -0.45 -2.82
CA ASP A 262 15.28 -0.75 -2.87
C ASP A 262 15.05 -2.23 -3.20
N VAL A 263 15.77 -2.73 -4.22
CA VAL A 263 15.74 -4.13 -4.61
C VAL A 263 16.22 -5.00 -3.44
N ALA A 264 17.37 -4.70 -2.83
CA ALA A 264 17.89 -5.48 -1.72
C ALA A 264 16.96 -5.48 -0.50
N LYS A 265 16.34 -4.33 -0.18
CA LYS A 265 15.37 -4.19 0.91
C LYS A 265 14.12 -5.01 0.62
N ARG A 266 13.55 -4.90 -0.58
CA ARG A 266 12.37 -5.68 -1.00
C ARG A 266 12.67 -7.17 -1.07
N VAL A 267 13.85 -7.59 -1.53
CA VAL A 267 14.26 -8.99 -1.51
C VAL A 267 14.40 -9.51 -0.08
N ARG A 268 14.98 -8.74 0.85
CA ARG A 268 15.05 -9.13 2.28
C ARG A 268 13.67 -9.26 2.90
N GLN A 269 12.79 -8.30 2.65
CA GLN A 269 11.41 -8.33 3.15
C GLN A 269 10.64 -9.50 2.55
N GLY A 270 10.78 -9.71 1.23
CA GLY A 270 10.25 -10.85 0.51
C GLY A 270 10.73 -12.16 1.11
N ARG A 271 12.04 -12.33 1.34
CA ARG A 271 12.60 -13.55 1.96
C ARG A 271 12.06 -13.82 3.36
N ARG A 272 11.84 -12.78 4.17
CA ARG A 272 11.20 -12.93 5.49
C ARG A 272 9.75 -13.38 5.37
N ALA A 273 9.00 -12.76 4.45
CA ALA A 273 7.63 -13.15 4.16
C ALA A 273 7.55 -14.57 3.58
N LEU A 274 8.49 -14.95 2.71
CA LEU A 274 8.63 -16.29 2.16
C LEU A 274 8.93 -17.28 3.28
N ALA A 275 9.86 -16.99 4.20
CA ALA A 275 10.14 -17.87 5.33
C ALA A 275 8.90 -18.10 6.19
N GLY A 276 8.16 -17.02 6.53
CA GLY A 276 6.89 -17.13 7.25
C GLY A 276 5.83 -17.92 6.47
N MET A 277 5.69 -17.65 5.18
CA MET A 277 4.74 -18.35 4.32
C MET A 277 5.11 -19.82 4.11
N THR A 278 6.40 -20.18 4.07
CA THR A 278 6.85 -21.57 3.99
C THR A 278 6.49 -22.34 5.25
N VAL A 279 6.66 -21.72 6.43
CA VAL A 279 6.24 -22.31 7.71
C VAL A 279 4.72 -22.47 7.75
N PHE A 280 3.96 -21.48 7.28
CA PHE A 280 2.51 -21.59 7.20
C PHE A 280 2.08 -22.65 6.18
N ALA A 281 2.67 -22.66 4.99
CA ALA A 281 2.37 -23.62 3.93
C ALA A 281 2.71 -25.05 4.35
N SER A 282 3.79 -25.27 5.12
CA SER A 282 4.18 -26.60 5.59
C SER A 282 3.13 -27.24 6.52
N VAL A 283 2.27 -26.44 7.16
CA VAL A 283 1.10 -26.95 7.91
C VAL A 283 0.15 -27.70 6.98
N PHE A 284 -0.14 -27.19 5.79
CA PHE A 284 -1.01 -27.88 4.83
C PHE A 284 -0.40 -29.19 4.34
N LEU A 285 0.92 -29.21 4.13
CA LEU A 285 1.64 -30.44 3.79
C LEU A 285 1.56 -31.44 4.95
N LEU A 286 1.82 -31.01 6.19
CA LEU A 286 1.75 -31.85 7.38
C LEU A 286 0.33 -32.41 7.58
N VAL A 287 -0.70 -31.57 7.48
CA VAL A 287 -2.11 -31.98 7.55
C VAL A 287 -2.45 -32.96 6.44
N GLY A 288 -2.00 -32.71 5.20
CA GLY A 288 -2.18 -33.62 4.07
C GLY A 288 -1.53 -34.99 4.31
N VAL A 289 -0.30 -35.01 4.82
CA VAL A 289 0.42 -36.25 5.21
C VAL A 289 -0.30 -36.95 6.35
N LEU A 290 -0.74 -36.24 7.38
CA LEU A 290 -1.46 -36.81 8.53
C LEU A 290 -2.76 -37.48 8.07
N ILE A 291 -3.58 -36.77 7.31
CA ILE A 291 -4.83 -37.30 6.76
C ILE A 291 -4.54 -38.51 5.89
N PHE A 292 -3.54 -38.44 5.00
CA PHE A 292 -3.10 -39.56 4.19
C PHE A 292 -2.73 -40.79 5.04
N THR A 293 -1.95 -40.62 6.10
CA THR A 293 -1.58 -41.73 7.00
C THR A 293 -2.78 -42.30 7.75
N LEU A 294 -3.76 -41.48 8.14
CA LEU A 294 -4.99 -41.95 8.77
C LEU A 294 -5.82 -42.81 7.82
N PHE A 295 -5.91 -42.43 6.54
CA PHE A 295 -6.55 -43.25 5.51
C PHE A 295 -5.80 -44.56 5.28
N LEU A 296 -4.46 -44.55 5.25
CA LEU A 296 -3.67 -45.77 5.14
C LEU A 296 -3.92 -46.74 6.31
N VAL A 297 -3.96 -46.22 7.55
CA VAL A 297 -4.20 -47.03 8.76
C VAL A 297 -5.63 -47.59 8.79
N SER A 298 -6.61 -46.88 8.23
CA SER A 298 -7.99 -47.38 8.10
C SER A 298 -8.19 -48.36 6.94
N GLY A 299 -7.12 -48.76 6.26
CA GLY A 299 -7.17 -49.70 5.13
C GLY A 299 -7.65 -49.07 3.82
N GLN A 300 -7.72 -47.74 3.74
CA GLN A 300 -8.09 -46.98 2.54
C GLN A 300 -6.86 -46.36 1.86
N PHE A 301 -6.51 -46.84 0.67
CA PHE A 301 -5.36 -46.33 -0.08
C PHE A 301 -5.74 -45.14 -0.98
N THR A 302 -5.83 -43.91 -0.46
CA THR A 302 -6.10 -42.70 -1.27
C THR A 302 -4.96 -41.68 -1.21
N LEU A 303 -4.45 -41.23 -2.36
CA LEU A 303 -3.41 -40.19 -2.47
C LEU A 303 -3.96 -38.76 -2.47
N THR A 304 -5.28 -38.61 -2.59
CA THR A 304 -5.96 -37.33 -2.77
C THR A 304 -5.66 -36.30 -1.67
N PRO A 305 -5.67 -36.61 -0.36
CA PRO A 305 -5.34 -35.62 0.67
C PRO A 305 -3.88 -35.17 0.63
N LEU A 306 -2.96 -36.06 0.25
CA LEU A 306 -1.55 -35.72 0.10
C LEU A 306 -1.34 -34.79 -1.10
N LEU A 307 -1.93 -35.11 -2.25
CA LEU A 307 -1.89 -34.27 -3.46
C LEU A 307 -2.45 -32.88 -3.15
N PHE A 308 -3.59 -32.79 -2.46
CA PHE A 308 -4.19 -31.52 -2.07
C PHE A 308 -3.25 -30.66 -1.19
N GLY A 309 -2.60 -31.28 -0.19
CA GLY A 309 -1.63 -30.60 0.67
C GLY A 309 -0.39 -30.11 -0.10
N VAL A 310 0.16 -30.95 -0.99
CA VAL A 310 1.31 -30.60 -1.85
C VAL A 310 0.96 -29.47 -2.81
N SER A 311 -0.22 -29.48 -3.42
CA SER A 311 -0.61 -28.47 -4.39
C SER A 311 -0.90 -27.11 -3.73
N ILE A 312 -1.56 -27.05 -2.57
CA ILE A 312 -1.70 -25.79 -1.80
C ILE A 312 -0.33 -25.25 -1.41
N PHE A 313 0.56 -26.12 -0.91
CA PHE A 313 1.93 -25.75 -0.60
C PHE A 313 2.64 -25.16 -1.83
N GLY A 314 2.54 -25.84 -2.98
CA GLY A 314 3.12 -25.42 -4.25
C GLY A 314 2.62 -24.06 -4.75
N VAL A 315 1.32 -23.78 -4.65
CA VAL A 315 0.73 -22.47 -5.01
C VAL A 315 1.30 -21.37 -4.11
N LEU A 316 1.28 -21.55 -2.78
CA LEU A 316 1.73 -20.55 -1.81
C LEU A 316 3.21 -20.23 -1.98
N ILE A 317 4.05 -21.27 -2.19
CA ILE A 317 5.48 -21.10 -2.44
C ILE A 317 5.73 -20.42 -3.78
N SER A 318 5.01 -20.78 -4.85
CA SER A 318 5.18 -20.17 -6.18
C SER A 318 4.86 -18.67 -6.16
N LEU A 319 3.73 -18.28 -5.55
CA LEU A 319 3.33 -16.88 -5.43
C LEU A 319 4.28 -16.08 -4.53
N SER A 320 4.77 -16.69 -3.44
CA SER A 320 5.72 -16.04 -2.54
C SER A 320 7.10 -15.89 -3.18
N SER A 321 7.55 -16.90 -3.93
CA SER A 321 8.82 -16.87 -4.64
C SER A 321 8.82 -15.83 -5.75
N LYS A 322 7.70 -15.69 -6.49
CA LYS A 322 7.49 -14.61 -7.46
C LYS A 322 7.73 -13.23 -6.83
N ARG A 323 7.18 -12.99 -5.63
CA ARG A 323 7.34 -11.72 -4.90
C ARG A 323 8.76 -11.44 -4.41
N CYS A 324 9.61 -12.47 -4.36
CA CYS A 324 11.01 -12.36 -3.92
C CYS A 324 12.00 -12.31 -5.08
N ASP A 325 11.53 -12.45 -6.32
CA ASP A 325 12.39 -12.55 -7.48
C ASP A 325 13.06 -11.22 -7.77
N HIS A 326 14.40 -11.20 -7.75
CA HIS A 326 15.15 -9.96 -7.88
C HIS A 326 14.90 -9.25 -9.22
N LEU A 327 14.72 -10.00 -10.32
CA LEU A 327 14.50 -9.42 -11.66
C LEU A 327 13.11 -8.78 -11.77
N ILE A 328 12.10 -9.41 -11.18
CA ILE A 328 10.73 -8.89 -11.18
C ILE A 328 10.64 -7.64 -10.30
N ILE A 329 11.39 -7.61 -9.20
CA ILE A 329 11.46 -6.47 -8.30
C ILE A 329 12.20 -5.30 -8.95
N SER A 330 13.30 -5.55 -9.67
CA SER A 330 14.08 -4.49 -10.34
C SER A 330 13.35 -3.91 -11.55
N TYR A 331 12.52 -4.72 -12.23
CA TYR A 331 11.75 -4.28 -13.40
C TYR A 331 10.26 -4.63 -13.23
N PRO A 332 9.50 -3.84 -12.42
CA PRO A 332 8.09 -4.10 -12.14
C PRO A 332 7.19 -3.93 -13.39
N SER A 333 5.99 -4.55 -13.35
CA SER A 333 4.97 -4.44 -14.42
C SER A 333 4.20 -3.13 -14.35
N THR A 334 4.08 -2.61 -13.15
CA THR A 334 3.17 -1.53 -12.80
C THR A 334 3.93 -0.47 -12.02
N MET A 335 3.49 0.75 -12.21
CA MET A 335 3.94 1.92 -11.48
C MET A 335 2.80 2.51 -10.68
N PRO A 336 3.07 3.15 -9.54
CA PRO A 336 2.11 4.06 -8.95
C PRO A 336 1.73 5.15 -9.98
N GLY A 337 0.43 5.34 -10.29
CA GLY A 337 -0.13 6.26 -11.31
C GLY A 337 -0.52 7.69 -10.83
N GLU A 338 -1.77 8.17 -10.95
CA GLU A 338 -2.37 9.19 -10.03
C GLU A 338 -3.65 8.73 -9.26
N GLU A 339 -4.42 7.80 -9.82
CA GLU A 339 -5.55 7.14 -9.13
C GLU A 339 -5.42 5.61 -9.07
N GLU A 340 -4.82 5.00 -10.10
CA GLU A 340 -4.61 3.54 -10.19
C GLU A 340 -3.16 3.19 -10.58
N PRO A 341 -2.68 1.96 -10.27
CA PRO A 341 -1.40 1.49 -10.74
C PRO A 341 -1.37 1.48 -12.28
N ARG A 342 -0.50 2.27 -12.88
CA ARG A 342 -0.32 2.32 -14.34
C ARG A 342 0.49 1.12 -14.79
N GLU A 343 -0.01 0.36 -15.75
CA GLU A 343 0.78 -0.70 -16.40
C GLU A 343 1.86 -0.09 -17.30
N ILE A 344 3.08 -0.62 -17.19
CA ILE A 344 4.21 -0.25 -18.04
C ILE A 344 4.15 -1.10 -19.31
N SER A 345 4.07 -0.45 -20.48
CA SER A 345 4.21 -1.13 -21.78
C SER A 345 5.66 -1.13 -22.25
N TRP A 346 5.97 -1.92 -23.28
CA TRP A 346 7.29 -1.93 -23.93
C TRP A 346 7.66 -0.56 -24.52
N GLU A 347 6.66 0.25 -24.91
CA GLU A 347 6.81 1.63 -25.43
C GLU A 347 7.30 2.61 -24.36
N ASP A 348 6.91 2.36 -23.10
CA ASP A 348 7.27 3.22 -21.98
C ASP A 348 8.68 2.95 -21.48
N VAL A 349 9.34 1.87 -21.90
CA VAL A 349 10.65 1.44 -21.41
C VAL A 349 11.78 1.99 -22.29
N ASP A 350 12.87 2.40 -21.64
CA ASP A 350 14.05 2.88 -22.33
C ASP A 350 14.80 1.73 -23.06
N PRO A 351 15.35 1.97 -24.27
CA PRO A 351 16.03 0.94 -25.06
C PRO A 351 17.11 0.12 -24.32
N PRO A 352 17.96 0.70 -23.44
CA PRO A 352 19.00 -0.09 -22.79
C PRO A 352 18.48 -1.02 -21.68
N THR A 353 17.34 -0.73 -21.05
CA THR A 353 16.75 -1.60 -20.02
C THR A 353 15.69 -2.55 -20.56
N LEU A 354 15.22 -2.32 -21.79
CA LEU A 354 14.21 -3.11 -22.49
C LEU A 354 14.48 -4.63 -22.47
N PRO A 355 15.71 -5.13 -22.73
CA PRO A 355 15.98 -6.57 -22.65
C PRO A 355 15.77 -7.15 -21.25
N ALA A 356 16.22 -6.43 -20.22
CA ALA A 356 16.10 -6.87 -18.83
C ALA A 356 14.64 -6.83 -18.35
N TRP A 357 13.86 -5.85 -18.83
CA TRP A 357 12.42 -5.79 -18.58
C TRP A 357 11.68 -6.96 -19.25
N CYS A 358 12.00 -7.30 -20.51
CA CYS A 358 11.46 -8.49 -21.19
C CYS A 358 11.80 -9.78 -20.43
N ASP A 359 13.03 -9.94 -19.94
CA ASP A 359 13.43 -11.09 -19.13
C ASP A 359 12.63 -11.16 -17.81
N ALA A 360 12.35 -10.03 -17.17
CA ALA A 360 11.49 -9.96 -16.00
C ALA A 360 10.04 -10.40 -16.31
N ARG A 361 9.47 -9.98 -17.46
CA ARG A 361 8.14 -10.43 -17.91
C ARG A 361 8.10 -11.93 -18.16
N ARG A 362 9.14 -12.47 -18.82
CA ARG A 362 9.27 -13.91 -19.06
C ARG A 362 9.33 -14.68 -17.75
N ARG A 363 10.13 -14.22 -16.79
CA ARG A 363 10.28 -14.84 -15.47
C ARG A 363 8.99 -14.78 -14.65
N GLU A 364 8.27 -13.67 -14.71
CA GLU A 364 6.94 -13.56 -14.12
C GLU A 364 5.96 -14.59 -14.69
N ARG A 365 5.93 -14.76 -16.02
CA ARG A 365 5.06 -15.75 -16.66
C ARG A 365 5.38 -17.18 -16.24
N TYR A 366 6.67 -17.52 -16.04
CA TYR A 366 7.04 -18.84 -15.52
C TYR A 366 6.58 -19.06 -14.07
N TRP A 367 6.68 -18.06 -13.20
CA TRP A 367 6.13 -18.16 -11.85
C TRP A 367 4.60 -18.30 -11.84
N ASN A 368 3.91 -17.56 -12.72
CA ASN A 368 2.46 -17.73 -12.90
C ASN A 368 2.13 -19.13 -13.43
N LEU A 369 2.91 -19.67 -14.37
CA LEU A 369 2.73 -21.03 -14.87
C LEU A 369 2.92 -22.08 -13.77
N ALA A 370 3.96 -21.92 -12.93
CA ALA A 370 4.16 -22.81 -11.78
C ALA A 370 2.93 -22.81 -10.85
N ALA A 371 2.39 -21.63 -10.53
CA ALA A 371 1.15 -21.54 -9.74
C ALA A 371 -0.05 -22.19 -10.44
N ILE A 372 -0.22 -22.01 -11.76
CA ILE A 372 -1.30 -22.64 -12.54
C ILE A 372 -1.20 -24.16 -12.52
N VAL A 373 -0.01 -24.74 -12.64
CA VAL A 373 0.20 -26.20 -12.57
C VAL A 373 -0.33 -26.75 -11.26
N PHE A 374 0.04 -26.14 -10.13
CA PHE A 374 -0.48 -26.56 -8.82
C PHE A 374 -1.99 -26.30 -8.67
N LEU A 375 -2.55 -25.25 -9.28
CA LEU A 375 -4.01 -25.04 -9.29
C LEU A 375 -4.75 -26.13 -10.09
N VAL A 376 -4.18 -26.58 -11.21
CA VAL A 376 -4.72 -27.70 -12.00
C VAL A 376 -4.68 -28.99 -11.18
N GLU A 377 -3.61 -29.23 -10.42
CA GLU A 377 -3.56 -30.38 -9.51
C GLU A 377 -4.63 -30.31 -8.41
N ILE A 378 -4.87 -29.13 -7.82
CA ILE A 378 -5.97 -28.92 -6.86
C ILE A 378 -7.31 -29.30 -7.51
N LEU A 379 -7.56 -28.84 -8.73
CA LEU A 379 -8.79 -29.17 -9.45
C LEU A 379 -8.94 -30.70 -9.67
N VAL A 380 -7.86 -31.37 -10.09
CA VAL A 380 -7.87 -32.84 -10.27
C VAL A 380 -8.09 -33.56 -8.94
N ALA A 381 -7.48 -33.10 -7.84
CA ALA A 381 -7.69 -33.66 -6.51
C ALA A 381 -9.15 -33.51 -6.06
N VAL A 382 -9.75 -32.33 -6.26
CA VAL A 382 -11.17 -32.07 -5.93
C VAL A 382 -12.09 -32.98 -6.75
N LEU A 383 -11.87 -33.09 -8.07
CA LEU A 383 -12.64 -33.99 -8.93
C LEU A 383 -12.50 -35.46 -8.50
N SER A 384 -11.30 -35.87 -8.10
CA SER A 384 -11.04 -37.22 -7.57
C SER A 384 -11.84 -37.49 -6.28
N VAL A 385 -11.93 -36.52 -5.36
CA VAL A 385 -12.79 -36.63 -4.16
C VAL A 385 -14.25 -36.84 -4.57
N PHE A 386 -14.78 -36.01 -5.47
CA PHE A 386 -16.17 -36.13 -5.93
C PHE A 386 -16.45 -37.48 -6.60
N SER A 387 -15.57 -37.93 -7.48
CA SER A 387 -15.69 -39.25 -8.12
C SER A 387 -15.64 -40.39 -7.09
N SER A 388 -14.77 -40.29 -6.07
CA SER A 388 -14.68 -41.29 -5.00
C SER A 388 -15.94 -41.34 -4.14
N ILE A 389 -16.54 -40.20 -3.81
CA ILE A 389 -17.82 -40.11 -3.07
C ILE A 389 -18.95 -40.74 -3.89
N ILE A 390 -19.11 -40.35 -5.16
CA ILE A 390 -20.16 -40.86 -6.05
C ILE A 390 -20.03 -42.37 -6.20
N LEU A 391 -18.82 -42.87 -6.44
CA LEU A 391 -18.60 -44.30 -6.60
C LEU A 391 -18.88 -45.07 -5.32
N SER A 392 -18.45 -44.55 -4.16
CA SER A 392 -18.75 -45.17 -2.87
C SER A 392 -20.26 -45.32 -2.67
N GLN A 393 -21.05 -44.29 -2.99
CA GLN A 393 -22.52 -44.37 -2.97
C GLN A 393 -23.06 -45.48 -3.89
N THR A 394 -22.53 -45.60 -5.12
CA THR A 394 -22.98 -46.65 -6.07
C THR A 394 -22.64 -48.08 -5.63
N ILE A 395 -21.48 -48.29 -5.01
CA ILE A 395 -21.06 -49.59 -4.48
C ILE A 395 -21.95 -50.01 -3.30
N PHE A 396 -22.28 -49.06 -2.41
CA PHE A 396 -23.22 -49.31 -1.31
C PHE A 396 -24.62 -49.70 -1.79
N THR A 397 -25.08 -49.14 -2.92
CA THR A 397 -26.37 -49.50 -3.51
C THR A 397 -26.39 -50.85 -4.23
N THR A 398 -25.23 -51.43 -4.56
CA THR A 398 -25.11 -52.64 -5.40
C THR A 398 -24.61 -53.89 -4.65
N SER A 399 -24.40 -53.82 -3.33
CA SER A 399 -23.99 -54.95 -2.46
C SER A 399 -22.77 -55.74 -2.97
N VAL A 400 -21.73 -55.03 -3.39
CA VAL A 400 -20.45 -55.61 -3.88
C VAL A 400 -19.61 -56.13 -2.71
N SER A 401 -18.81 -57.18 -2.94
CA SER A 401 -17.91 -57.76 -1.94
C SER A 401 -16.77 -56.81 -1.54
N SER A 402 -16.22 -56.94 -0.32
CA SER A 402 -15.21 -56.02 0.22
C SER A 402 -13.86 -56.08 -0.52
N GLU A 403 -13.51 -57.23 -1.10
CA GLU A 403 -12.27 -57.46 -1.84
C GLU A 403 -12.31 -56.83 -3.25
N GLU A 404 -13.46 -56.94 -3.93
CA GLU A 404 -13.71 -56.24 -5.19
C GLU A 404 -13.75 -54.72 -5.00
N ALA A 405 -14.30 -54.24 -3.88
CA ALA A 405 -14.30 -52.81 -3.57
C ALA A 405 -12.88 -52.24 -3.35
N GLN A 406 -11.99 -52.99 -2.68
CA GLN A 406 -10.60 -52.57 -2.46
C GLN A 406 -9.77 -52.52 -3.75
N THR A 407 -9.90 -53.53 -4.61
CA THR A 407 -9.19 -53.57 -5.90
C THR A 407 -9.65 -52.45 -6.84
N HIS A 408 -10.96 -52.19 -6.91
CA HIS A 408 -11.50 -51.05 -7.67
C HIS A 408 -11.00 -49.69 -7.17
N ALA A 409 -10.94 -49.49 -5.85
CA ALA A 409 -10.43 -48.24 -5.26
C ALA A 409 -8.95 -47.99 -5.60
N LEU A 410 -8.11 -49.04 -5.55
CA LEU A 410 -6.69 -48.96 -5.91
C LEU A 410 -6.49 -48.57 -7.39
N ILE A 411 -7.25 -49.20 -8.29
CA ILE A 411 -7.20 -48.91 -9.73
C ILE A 411 -7.59 -47.45 -9.97
N LEU A 412 -8.67 -46.97 -9.39
CA LEU A 412 -9.11 -45.59 -9.57
C LEU A 412 -8.12 -44.56 -9.02
N ASN A 413 -7.56 -44.80 -7.84
CA ASN A 413 -6.56 -43.90 -7.27
C ASN A 413 -5.27 -43.86 -8.13
N SER A 414 -4.89 -44.97 -8.76
CA SER A 414 -3.79 -44.99 -9.73
C SER A 414 -4.12 -44.20 -11.01
N VAL A 415 -5.35 -44.31 -11.52
CA VAL A 415 -5.82 -43.54 -12.69
C VAL A 415 -5.86 -42.05 -12.39
N PHE A 416 -6.35 -41.65 -11.20
CA PHE A 416 -6.35 -40.24 -10.79
C PHE A 416 -4.94 -39.67 -10.64
N ALA A 417 -4.00 -40.43 -10.07
CA ALA A 417 -2.61 -40.01 -9.97
C ALA A 417 -1.97 -39.82 -11.35
N LEU A 418 -2.18 -40.76 -12.28
CA LEU A 418 -1.71 -40.64 -13.67
C LEU A 418 -2.35 -39.46 -14.40
N ALA A 419 -3.65 -39.23 -14.20
CA ALA A 419 -4.36 -38.09 -14.78
C ALA A 419 -3.82 -36.75 -14.25
N ALA A 420 -3.52 -36.65 -12.95
CA ALA A 420 -2.91 -35.46 -12.36
C ALA A 420 -1.53 -35.18 -12.96
N ILE A 421 -0.67 -36.19 -13.06
CA ILE A 421 0.66 -36.07 -13.66
C ILE A 421 0.56 -35.66 -15.14
N ALA A 422 -0.33 -36.30 -15.90
CA ALA A 422 -0.54 -35.98 -17.31
C ALA A 422 -1.05 -34.54 -17.50
N ALA A 423 -2.00 -34.09 -16.66
CA ALA A 423 -2.52 -32.73 -16.70
C ALA A 423 -1.45 -31.69 -16.34
N ALA A 424 -0.62 -31.96 -15.33
CA ALA A 424 0.51 -31.11 -14.96
C ALA A 424 1.52 -30.99 -16.11
N LEU A 425 1.93 -32.12 -16.71
CA LEU A 425 2.86 -32.14 -17.85
C LEU A 425 2.30 -31.42 -19.07
N ALA A 426 1.02 -31.63 -19.40
CA ALA A 426 0.35 -30.93 -20.49
C ALA A 426 0.32 -29.41 -20.23
N THR A 427 0.01 -28.99 -19.00
CA THR A 427 0.00 -27.58 -18.60
C THR A 427 1.38 -26.96 -18.73
N VAL A 428 2.44 -27.65 -18.29
CA VAL A 428 3.83 -27.19 -18.44
C VAL A 428 4.23 -27.07 -19.90
N MET A 429 3.86 -28.04 -20.74
CA MET A 429 4.20 -28.05 -22.17
C MET A 429 3.49 -26.94 -22.94
N ILE A 430 2.17 -26.81 -22.76
CA ILE A 430 1.34 -25.79 -23.42
C ILE A 430 1.75 -24.41 -22.92
N GLY A 431 1.83 -24.22 -21.61
CA GLY A 431 2.25 -22.96 -21.00
C GLY A 431 3.67 -22.58 -21.39
N GLY A 432 4.62 -23.51 -21.40
CA GLY A 432 6.00 -23.25 -21.81
C GLY A 432 6.13 -22.90 -23.30
N ARG A 433 5.28 -23.44 -24.18
CA ARG A 433 5.20 -23.01 -25.58
C ARG A 433 4.58 -21.62 -25.70
N TRP A 434 3.48 -21.36 -25.01
CA TRP A 434 2.81 -20.05 -25.01
C TRP A 434 3.72 -18.94 -24.47
N ILE A 435 4.46 -19.18 -23.39
CA ILE A 435 5.43 -18.22 -22.84
C ILE A 435 6.51 -17.90 -23.86
N ARG A 436 7.06 -18.91 -24.54
CA ARG A 436 8.08 -18.71 -25.58
C ARG A 436 7.55 -17.90 -26.75
N GLN A 437 6.36 -18.23 -27.24
CA GLN A 437 5.71 -17.48 -28.31
C GLN A 437 5.46 -16.02 -27.91
N LYS A 438 4.90 -15.80 -26.71
CA LYS A 438 4.63 -14.45 -26.20
C LYS A 438 5.90 -13.66 -25.89
N ASP A 439 6.99 -14.33 -25.53
CA ASP A 439 8.29 -13.68 -25.36
C ASP A 439 8.88 -13.26 -26.72
N SER A 440 8.80 -14.13 -27.74
CA SER A 440 9.22 -13.77 -29.10
C SER A 440 8.38 -12.65 -29.70
N GLU A 441 7.05 -12.64 -29.49
CA GLU A 441 6.16 -11.56 -29.94
C GLU A 441 6.56 -10.23 -29.28
N LEU A 442 6.78 -10.22 -27.97
CA LEU A 442 7.18 -9.02 -27.23
C LEU A 442 8.56 -8.51 -27.66
N ARG A 443 9.55 -9.40 -27.79
CA ARG A 443 10.90 -9.02 -28.25
C ARG A 443 10.86 -8.47 -29.67
N HIS A 444 10.07 -9.09 -30.54
CA HIS A 444 9.91 -8.61 -31.92
C HIS A 444 9.26 -7.22 -31.96
N GLN A 445 8.20 -6.97 -31.19
CA GLN A 445 7.57 -5.65 -31.06
C GLN A 445 8.55 -4.60 -30.50
N ALA A 446 9.36 -5.00 -29.52
CA ALA A 446 10.42 -4.19 -28.93
C ALA A 446 11.62 -3.95 -29.89
N GLY A 447 11.68 -4.62 -31.05
CA GLY A 447 12.81 -4.54 -31.97
C GLY A 447 14.07 -5.25 -31.45
N LEU A 448 13.92 -6.17 -30.51
CA LEU A 448 14.95 -7.04 -29.99
C LEU A 448 14.91 -8.35 -30.79
N SER A 449 15.95 -8.61 -31.60
CA SER A 449 16.10 -9.84 -32.40
C SER A 449 16.73 -10.98 -31.61
#